data_AF-A0A2N5Z7G4-F1
#
_entry.id   AF-A0A2N5Z7G4-F1
#
_cell.length_a   1.000
_cell.length_b   1.000
_cell.length_c   1.000
_cell.angle_alpha   90.00
_cell.angle_beta   90.00
_cell.angle_gamma   90.00
#
_symmetry.space_group_name_H-M   'P 1'
#
loop_
_entity.id
_entity.type
_entity.pdbx_description
1 polymer ?
#
loop_
_entity_poly.entity_id
_entity_poly.type
_entity_poly.pdbx_seq_one_letter_code
_entity_poly.pdbx_strand_id
1 'polypeptide(L)'
;KRLGNAVDPFSTIEEHGSDPLRWYMITNASPWENIKFDPAGIGEVKRKFFGTLYNTYSFFALYANIDGFSNKDAEIPFNERPEMDRWVLSLLNSLTKEVQKHYENYDPTRAGRAIQNFVIDNLSNWYVRLSRKRYWVGEYTNDKISAYQTLYTCLETIALISAPIAPFYMDRLYRDLKKGISGEDVASVHLATFPDFNEQYIDSELETRMDLAQRISSMILGLRRKVNIKVRQPLNLIKIPIRTKQEEDRFRAIETIVTTEVNVKSIELIDADTDTTIVKKIKPNFKALGPKFGKMMKQIAAAINGMDQEAIGEFESEGEYKLNVDNQKLVLSLDDVEIAAEDIPGWLVASDGKVTVAMDVTITEELREEGIARELINRIQNFRKESGLDVTDKIVLSVQKHEAINSAIENFKQYIGSQTLAKEINLLDKLEQNEARYVEVGDDVETYIKIEKAI
;
A
#
# COMPACT_ATOMS: atom_id res chain seq x y z
N LYS A 1 13.85 39.68 10.13
CA LYS A 1 13.09 40.88 10.56
C LYS A 1 12.93 41.93 9.44
N ARG A 2 14.00 42.42 8.80
CA ARG A 2 13.93 43.50 7.79
C ARG A 2 12.96 43.25 6.61
N LEU A 3 12.77 42.00 6.20
CA LEU A 3 11.89 41.61 5.08
C LEU A 3 10.48 41.16 5.51
N GLY A 4 10.15 41.20 6.81
CA GLY A 4 8.83 40.79 7.33
C GLY A 4 8.49 39.29 7.22
N ASN A 5 9.34 38.48 6.61
CA ASN A 5 9.15 37.05 6.36
C ASN A 5 9.84 36.13 7.39
N ALA A 6 10.07 36.64 8.60
CA ALA A 6 10.64 35.82 9.67
C ALA A 6 9.56 34.91 10.25
N VAL A 7 9.85 33.62 10.36
CA VAL A 7 9.00 32.65 11.04
C VAL A 7 9.40 32.60 12.50
N ASP A 8 8.44 32.73 13.41
CA ASP A 8 8.65 32.53 14.83
C ASP A 8 8.57 31.03 15.17
N PRO A 9 9.67 30.38 15.62
CA PRO A 9 9.64 28.97 15.93
C PRO A 9 8.66 28.63 17.06
N PHE A 10 8.40 29.53 18.01
CA PHE A 10 7.55 29.23 19.16
C PHE A 10 6.07 29.15 18.77
N SER A 11 5.59 30.06 17.93
CA SER A 11 4.21 29.98 17.41
C SER A 11 4.00 28.70 16.59
N THR A 12 4.99 28.30 15.80
CA THR A 12 4.94 27.05 15.03
C THR A 12 4.91 25.81 15.92
N ILE A 13 5.67 25.82 17.03
CA ILE A 13 5.66 24.75 18.03
C ILE A 13 4.30 24.67 18.72
N GLU A 14 3.70 25.80 19.12
CA GLU A 14 2.38 25.83 19.75
C GLU A 14 1.29 25.27 18.82
N GLU A 15 1.35 25.59 17.53
CA GLU A 15 0.34 25.14 16.55
C GLU A 15 0.50 23.66 16.15
N HIS A 16 1.72 23.23 15.85
CA HIS A 16 1.96 21.92 15.24
C HIS A 16 2.57 20.90 16.19
N GLY A 17 3.29 21.34 17.22
CA GLY A 17 4.11 20.51 18.11
C GLY A 17 5.59 20.50 17.69
N SER A 18 6.46 20.28 18.67
CA SER A 18 7.93 20.28 18.49
C SER A 18 8.42 19.21 17.51
N ASP A 19 7.89 17.99 17.61
CA ASP A 19 8.40 16.85 16.82
C ASP A 19 8.01 16.93 15.33
N PRO A 20 6.76 17.27 14.96
CA PRO A 20 6.44 17.53 13.55
C PRO A 20 7.33 18.62 12.93
N LEU A 21 7.63 19.69 13.67
CA LEU A 21 8.54 20.74 13.20
C LEU A 21 9.97 20.21 13.02
N ARG A 22 10.54 19.55 14.04
CA ARG A 22 11.90 18.97 13.95
C ARG A 22 12.01 17.99 12.78
N TRP A 23 11.02 17.12 12.66
CA TRP A 23 11.00 16.13 11.60
C TRP A 23 10.91 16.78 10.21
N TYR A 24 10.01 17.76 10.03
CA TYR A 24 9.93 18.54 8.79
C TYR A 24 11.25 19.22 8.44
N MET A 25 11.89 19.89 9.40
CA MET A 25 13.17 20.56 9.16
C MET A 25 14.28 19.59 8.73
N ILE A 26 14.32 18.39 9.31
CA ILE A 26 15.33 17.38 9.00
C ILE A 26 15.05 16.66 7.68
N THR A 27 13.80 16.34 7.35
CA THR A 27 13.50 15.51 6.17
C THR A 27 13.17 16.31 4.92
N ASN A 28 12.83 17.60 5.02
CA ASN A 28 12.45 18.40 3.85
C ASN A 28 13.66 18.75 2.96
N ALA A 29 14.80 19.16 3.54
CA ALA A 29 16.03 19.40 2.79
C ALA A 29 17.24 18.90 3.58
N SER A 30 18.33 18.59 2.86
CA SER A 30 19.59 18.23 3.50
C SER A 30 20.17 19.44 4.26
N PRO A 31 20.99 19.22 5.32
CA PRO A 31 21.49 20.32 6.16
C PRO A 31 22.30 21.41 5.42
N TRP A 32 22.86 21.08 4.24
CA TRP A 32 23.62 22.00 3.38
C TRP A 32 22.76 22.73 2.35
N GLU A 33 21.46 22.45 2.25
CA GLU A 33 20.54 23.10 1.33
C GLU A 33 19.65 24.13 2.04
N ASN A 34 19.24 25.17 1.30
CA ASN A 34 18.30 26.14 1.83
C ASN A 34 16.90 25.54 1.90
N ILE A 35 16.32 25.50 3.11
CA ILE A 35 14.92 25.09 3.30
C ILE A 35 14.01 26.26 2.90
N LYS A 36 13.14 26.02 1.91
CA LYS A 36 11.98 26.87 1.65
C LYS A 36 10.89 26.51 2.67
N PHE A 37 10.89 27.20 3.80
CA PHE A 37 10.00 26.88 4.92
C PHE A 37 8.54 27.10 4.54
N ASP A 38 7.73 26.06 4.73
CA ASP A 38 6.29 26.02 4.48
C ASP A 38 5.57 25.34 5.65
N PRO A 39 4.75 26.09 6.43
CA PRO A 39 3.95 25.52 7.51
C PRO A 39 3.05 24.36 7.09
N ALA A 40 2.55 24.36 5.84
CA ALA A 40 1.71 23.27 5.34
C ALA A 40 2.46 21.92 5.31
N GLY A 41 3.77 21.95 5.05
CA GLY A 41 4.63 20.77 5.10
C GLY A 41 4.75 20.17 6.50
N ILE A 42 4.67 20.98 7.55
CA ILE A 42 4.65 20.51 8.95
C ILE A 42 3.33 19.77 9.22
N GLY A 43 2.21 20.35 8.78
CA GLY A 43 0.90 19.71 8.84
C GLY A 43 0.87 18.37 8.11
N GLU A 44 1.53 18.28 6.96
CA GLU A 44 1.67 17.03 6.22
C GLU A 44 2.46 15.98 7.00
N VAL A 45 3.61 16.33 7.59
CA VAL A 45 4.40 15.42 8.43
C VAL A 45 3.60 14.94 9.64
N LYS A 46 2.91 15.85 10.33
CA LYS A 46 2.03 15.53 11.47
C LYS A 46 0.96 14.51 11.07
N ARG A 47 0.29 14.72 9.94
CA ARG A 47 -0.80 13.85 9.48
C ARG A 47 -0.29 12.51 8.93
N LYS A 48 0.71 12.53 8.05
CA LYS A 48 1.17 11.35 7.31
C LYS A 48 2.10 10.46 8.11
N PHE A 49 3.05 11.02 8.88
CA PHE A 49 3.99 10.22 9.65
C PHE A 49 3.47 9.95 11.06
N PHE A 50 3.35 10.99 11.88
CA PHE A 50 2.94 10.84 13.29
C PHE A 50 1.52 10.29 13.42
N GLY A 51 0.59 10.77 12.59
CA GLY A 51 -0.78 10.25 12.56
C GLY A 51 -0.84 8.77 12.19
N THR A 52 -0.02 8.32 11.23
CA THR A 52 0.07 6.90 10.87
C THR A 52 0.67 6.08 11.99
N LEU A 53 1.79 6.49 12.57
CA LEU A 53 2.43 5.80 13.68
C LEU A 53 1.51 5.71 14.91
N TYR A 54 0.80 6.79 15.23
CA TYR A 54 -0.20 6.82 16.29
C TYR A 54 -1.33 5.82 16.02
N ASN A 55 -1.86 5.77 14.80
CA ASN A 55 -2.92 4.82 14.44
C ASN A 55 -2.44 3.38 14.48
N THR A 56 -1.20 3.11 14.06
CA THR A 56 -0.58 1.79 14.14
C THR A 56 -0.39 1.33 15.58
N TYR A 57 0.14 2.19 16.46
CA TYR A 57 0.23 1.91 17.89
C TYR A 57 -1.16 1.74 18.53
N SER A 58 -2.13 2.60 18.21
CA SER A 58 -3.49 2.51 18.75
C SER A 58 -4.16 1.20 18.36
N PHE A 59 -3.97 0.75 17.11
CA PHE A 59 -4.42 -0.56 16.64
C PHE A 59 -3.78 -1.68 17.47
N PHE A 60 -2.45 -1.67 17.61
CA PHE A 60 -1.74 -2.67 18.38
C PHE A 60 -2.22 -2.71 19.84
N ALA A 61 -2.28 -1.55 20.52
CA ALA A 61 -2.69 -1.45 21.91
C ALA A 61 -4.13 -1.92 22.13
N LEU A 62 -5.06 -1.61 21.22
CA LEU A 62 -6.45 -2.07 21.32
C LEU A 62 -6.53 -3.59 21.38
N TYR A 63 -5.95 -4.27 20.40
CA TYR A 63 -6.06 -5.74 20.30
C TYR A 63 -5.18 -6.45 21.32
N ALA A 64 -3.97 -5.94 21.58
CA ALA A 64 -3.08 -6.49 22.61
C ALA A 64 -3.74 -6.47 23.99
N ASN A 65 -4.47 -5.40 24.34
CA ASN A 65 -5.22 -5.31 25.59
C ASN A 65 -6.43 -6.26 25.63
N ILE A 66 -7.12 -6.48 24.51
CA ILE A 66 -8.24 -7.43 24.42
C ILE A 66 -7.75 -8.87 24.66
N ASP A 67 -6.61 -9.24 24.07
CA ASP A 67 -6.05 -10.59 24.19
C ASP A 67 -5.13 -10.77 25.40
N GLY A 68 -4.82 -9.70 26.14
CA GLY A 68 -3.89 -9.74 27.29
C GLY A 68 -2.43 -10.02 26.89
N PHE A 69 -2.00 -9.65 25.68
CA PHE A 69 -0.63 -9.81 25.23
C PHE A 69 0.33 -9.00 26.12
N SER A 70 1.35 -9.66 26.66
CA SER A 70 2.33 -9.06 27.58
C SER A 70 3.79 -9.22 27.13
N ASN A 71 4.02 -9.65 25.89
CA ASN A 71 5.35 -9.96 25.33
C ASN A 71 6.21 -10.89 26.22
N LYS A 72 5.56 -11.77 27.00
CA LYS A 72 6.19 -12.80 27.85
C LYS A 72 6.08 -14.20 27.28
N ASP A 73 5.25 -14.37 26.26
CA ASP A 73 5.13 -15.61 25.50
C ASP A 73 6.49 -15.98 24.87
N ALA A 74 6.72 -17.27 24.64
CA ALA A 74 7.94 -17.73 23.98
C ALA A 74 8.09 -17.04 22.62
N GLU A 75 9.30 -16.56 22.32
CA GLU A 75 9.57 -15.91 21.05
C GLU A 75 9.42 -16.92 19.90
N ILE A 76 8.60 -16.57 18.90
CA ILE A 76 8.48 -17.38 17.69
C ILE A 76 9.77 -17.22 16.88
N PRO A 77 10.51 -18.31 16.59
CA PRO A 77 11.76 -18.22 15.84
C PRO A 77 11.53 -17.60 14.46
N PHE A 78 12.48 -16.78 13.98
CA PHE A 78 12.36 -16.08 12.69
C PHE A 78 11.92 -17.00 11.54
N ASN A 79 12.51 -18.19 11.43
CA ASN A 79 12.20 -19.16 10.35
C ASN A 79 10.83 -19.83 10.45
N GLU A 80 10.19 -19.79 11.62
CA GLU A 80 8.85 -20.33 11.86
C GLU A 80 7.75 -19.26 11.72
N ARG A 81 8.15 -17.98 11.58
CA ARG A 81 7.21 -16.89 11.36
C ARG A 81 6.62 -16.96 9.95
N PRO A 82 5.33 -16.60 9.79
CA PRO A 82 4.73 -16.40 8.47
C PRO A 82 5.55 -15.48 7.57
N GLU A 83 5.45 -15.65 6.25
CA GLU A 83 6.25 -14.89 5.28
C GLU A 83 6.11 -13.36 5.46
N MET A 84 4.90 -12.88 5.75
CA MET A 84 4.63 -11.45 5.97
C MET A 84 5.35 -10.89 7.21
N ASP A 85 5.49 -11.69 8.27
CA ASP A 85 6.23 -11.31 9.49
C ASP A 85 7.74 -11.29 9.22
N ARG A 86 8.26 -12.33 8.53
CA ARG A 86 9.68 -12.37 8.11
C ARG A 86 10.04 -11.21 7.21
N TRP A 87 9.16 -10.85 6.27
CA TRP A 87 9.36 -9.73 5.36
C TRP A 87 9.49 -8.40 6.10
N VAL A 88 8.54 -8.06 6.98
CA VAL A 88 8.60 -6.76 7.68
C VAL A 88 9.79 -6.69 8.65
N LEU A 89 10.18 -7.83 9.26
CA LEU A 89 11.37 -7.90 10.10
C LEU A 89 12.67 -7.81 9.28
N SER A 90 12.71 -8.40 8.08
CA SER A 90 13.83 -8.21 7.14
C SER A 90 13.98 -6.74 6.80
N LEU A 91 12.91 -6.08 6.38
CA LEU A 91 12.91 -4.65 6.08
C LEU A 91 13.30 -3.80 7.30
N LEU A 92 12.87 -4.19 8.51
CA LEU A 92 13.25 -3.49 9.74
C LEU A 92 14.76 -3.57 9.99
N ASN A 93 15.39 -4.74 9.78
CA ASN A 93 16.83 -4.91 9.92
C ASN A 93 17.60 -4.12 8.84
N SER A 94 17.13 -4.19 7.59
CA SER A 94 17.65 -3.37 6.48
C SER A 94 17.55 -1.87 6.78
N LEU A 95 16.41 -1.42 7.31
CA LEU A 95 16.19 -0.04 7.75
C LEU A 95 17.15 0.36 8.88
N THR A 96 17.28 -0.46 9.93
CA THR A 96 18.18 -0.16 11.06
C THR A 96 19.62 -0.02 10.58
N LYS A 97 20.08 -0.94 9.70
CA LYS A 97 21.40 -0.85 9.05
C LYS A 97 21.57 0.43 8.24
N GLU A 98 20.56 0.80 7.45
CA GLU A 98 20.58 2.02 6.64
C GLU A 98 20.62 3.29 7.52
N VAL A 99 19.78 3.36 8.54
CA VAL A 99 19.66 4.51 9.45
C VAL A 99 20.94 4.68 10.26
N GLN A 100 21.50 3.59 10.79
CA GLN A 100 22.78 3.63 11.49
C GLN A 100 23.87 4.24 10.59
N LYS A 101 24.00 3.73 9.36
CA LYS A 101 24.96 4.26 8.38
C LYS A 101 24.75 5.75 8.11
N HIS A 102 23.50 6.19 7.93
CA HIS A 102 23.21 7.60 7.68
C HIS A 102 23.55 8.48 8.88
N TYR A 103 23.25 8.06 10.11
CA TYR A 103 23.63 8.80 11.32
C TYR A 103 25.15 8.86 11.51
N GLU A 104 25.88 7.77 11.26
CA GLU A 104 27.35 7.74 11.31
C GLU A 104 27.99 8.72 10.30
N ASN A 105 27.32 8.96 9.18
CA ASN A 105 27.75 9.89 8.12
C ASN A 105 27.12 11.28 8.25
N TYR A 106 26.46 11.61 9.36
CA TYR A 106 25.80 12.90 9.61
C TYR A 106 24.75 13.28 8.54
N ASP A 107 24.02 12.30 7.99
CA ASP A 107 22.90 12.49 7.06
C ASP A 107 21.53 12.13 7.71
N PRO A 108 21.03 12.95 8.64
CA PRO A 108 19.76 12.68 9.31
C PRO A 108 18.54 12.81 8.36
N THR A 109 18.71 13.48 7.22
CA THR A 109 17.65 13.67 6.22
C THR A 109 17.31 12.35 5.56
N ARG A 110 18.31 11.59 5.09
CA ARG A 110 18.06 10.27 4.50
C ARG A 110 17.56 9.27 5.54
N ALA A 111 18.12 9.30 6.76
CA ALA A 111 17.63 8.49 7.87
C ALA A 111 16.13 8.72 8.14
N GLY A 112 15.72 9.98 8.33
CA GLY A 112 14.32 10.32 8.59
C GLY A 112 13.38 9.95 7.43
N ARG A 113 13.82 10.11 6.16
CA ARG A 113 13.03 9.69 5.00
C ARG A 113 12.86 8.18 4.91
N ALA A 114 13.92 7.40 5.17
CA ALA A 114 13.86 5.95 5.20
C ALA A 114 12.89 5.44 6.29
N ILE A 115 12.96 6.03 7.48
CA ILE A 115 12.03 5.74 8.58
C ILE A 115 10.58 6.07 8.19
N GLN A 116 10.33 7.24 7.60
CA GLN A 116 8.99 7.62 7.14
C GLN A 116 8.43 6.62 6.14
N ASN A 117 9.23 6.24 5.15
CA ASN A 117 8.84 5.26 4.12
C ASN A 117 8.46 3.93 4.78
N PHE A 118 9.30 3.40 5.66
CA PHE A 118 9.01 2.14 6.34
C PHE A 118 7.72 2.19 7.15
N VAL A 119 7.53 3.23 7.97
CA VAL A 119 6.33 3.35 8.83
C VAL A 119 5.06 3.47 8.01
N ILE A 120 5.09 4.29 6.95
CA ILE A 120 3.91 4.59 6.16
C ILE A 120 3.61 3.43 5.20
N ASP A 121 4.57 3.07 4.36
CA ASP A 121 4.32 2.20 3.21
C ASP A 121 4.50 0.72 3.55
N ASN A 122 5.49 0.34 4.35
CA ASN A 122 5.74 -1.06 4.67
C ASN A 122 4.96 -1.53 5.90
N LEU A 123 5.05 -0.81 7.01
CA LEU A 123 4.43 -1.20 8.27
C LEU A 123 2.93 -0.96 8.26
N SER A 124 2.48 0.28 8.04
CA SER A 124 1.05 0.61 8.11
C SER A 124 0.27 0.14 6.88
N ASN A 125 0.66 0.60 5.68
CA ASN A 125 -0.12 0.37 4.45
C ASN A 125 -0.08 -1.08 3.97
N TRP A 126 0.94 -1.85 4.33
CA TRP A 126 1.07 -3.25 3.91
C TRP A 126 0.94 -4.21 5.07
N TYR A 127 1.93 -4.27 5.96
CA TYR A 127 2.00 -5.28 7.01
C TYR A 127 0.76 -5.28 7.90
N VAL A 128 0.45 -4.15 8.54
CA VAL A 128 -0.69 -4.04 9.47
C VAL A 128 -2.00 -4.23 8.73
N ARG A 129 -2.18 -3.59 7.57
CA ARG A 129 -3.43 -3.67 6.79
C ARG A 129 -3.75 -5.09 6.34
N LEU A 130 -2.76 -5.83 5.83
CA LEU A 130 -2.93 -7.21 5.38
C LEU A 130 -3.03 -8.20 6.54
N SER A 131 -2.38 -7.91 7.66
CA SER A 131 -2.38 -8.79 8.84
C SER A 131 -3.56 -8.56 9.79
N ARG A 132 -4.45 -7.58 9.58
CA ARG A 132 -5.54 -7.23 10.54
C ARG A 132 -6.39 -8.43 10.97
N LYS A 133 -6.67 -9.37 10.07
CA LYS A 133 -7.46 -10.57 10.37
C LYS A 133 -6.84 -11.45 11.45
N ARG A 134 -5.51 -11.45 11.56
CA ARG A 134 -4.75 -12.22 12.57
C ARG A 134 -4.92 -11.65 13.98
N TYR A 135 -5.22 -10.36 14.10
CA TYR A 135 -5.50 -9.68 15.37
C TYR A 135 -6.96 -9.78 15.80
N TRP A 136 -7.86 -10.18 14.90
CA TRP A 136 -9.28 -10.20 15.20
C TRP A 136 -9.63 -11.25 16.27
N VAL A 137 -10.83 -11.15 16.82
CA VAL A 137 -11.24 -11.94 17.99
C VAL A 137 -11.35 -13.41 17.58
N GLY A 138 -10.67 -14.27 18.33
CA GLY A 138 -10.50 -15.68 18.02
C GLY A 138 -9.48 -16.31 18.97
N GLU A 139 -9.08 -17.54 18.70
CA GLU A 139 -8.12 -18.25 19.54
C GLU A 139 -6.75 -17.56 19.55
N TYR A 140 -6.11 -17.57 20.71
CA TYR A 140 -4.78 -17.01 20.92
C TYR A 140 -3.72 -18.00 20.44
N THR A 141 -3.57 -18.10 19.12
CA THR A 141 -2.69 -19.06 18.43
C THR A 141 -1.25 -18.55 18.29
N ASN A 142 -0.31 -19.45 17.97
CA ASN A 142 1.07 -19.07 17.64
C ASN A 142 1.16 -18.07 16.48
N ASP A 143 0.25 -18.15 15.50
CA ASP A 143 0.19 -17.17 14.42
C ASP A 143 -0.15 -15.77 14.95
N LYS A 144 -1.12 -15.68 15.87
CA LYS A 144 -1.52 -14.42 16.51
C LYS A 144 -0.42 -13.85 17.41
N ILE A 145 0.25 -14.71 18.17
CA ILE A 145 1.42 -14.33 18.98
C ILE A 145 2.55 -13.81 18.09
N SER A 146 2.85 -14.50 16.97
CA SER A 146 3.86 -14.05 16.00
C SER A 146 3.56 -12.66 15.47
N ALA A 147 2.30 -12.37 15.13
CA ALA A 147 1.87 -11.04 14.69
C ALA A 147 2.12 -9.97 15.76
N TYR A 148 1.71 -10.21 17.01
CA TYR A 148 1.93 -9.28 18.11
C TYR A 148 3.40 -9.01 18.39
N GLN A 149 4.22 -10.06 18.49
CA GLN A 149 5.67 -9.93 18.69
C GLN A 149 6.30 -9.13 17.55
N THR A 150 5.93 -9.42 16.30
CA THR A 150 6.47 -8.72 15.13
C THR A 150 6.14 -7.22 15.16
N LEU A 151 4.87 -6.88 15.41
CA LEU A 151 4.44 -5.47 15.45
C LEU A 151 5.02 -4.73 16.66
N TYR A 152 5.13 -5.39 17.81
CA TYR A 152 5.81 -4.85 18.98
C TYR A 152 7.27 -4.52 18.67
N THR A 153 8.03 -5.45 18.10
CA THR A 153 9.44 -5.24 17.71
C THR A 153 9.60 -4.10 16.73
N CYS A 154 8.71 -3.99 15.74
CA CYS A 154 8.71 -2.88 14.80
C CYS A 154 8.48 -1.54 15.52
N LEU A 155 7.43 -1.43 16.35
CA LEU A 155 7.11 -0.19 17.06
C LEU A 155 8.21 0.24 18.03
N GLU A 156 8.79 -0.71 18.78
CA GLU A 156 9.91 -0.45 19.69
C GLU A 156 11.14 0.05 18.93
N THR A 157 11.53 -0.64 17.86
CA THR A 157 12.69 -0.26 17.05
C THR A 157 12.50 1.11 16.40
N ILE A 158 11.30 1.39 15.88
CA ILE A 158 10.97 2.71 15.32
C ILE A 158 11.07 3.80 16.37
N ALA A 159 10.60 3.56 17.60
CA ALA A 159 10.75 4.53 18.69
C ALA A 159 12.23 4.84 18.96
N LEU A 160 13.08 3.81 19.03
CA LEU A 160 14.51 3.97 19.28
C LEU A 160 15.23 4.75 18.17
N ILE A 161 15.11 4.32 16.91
CA ILE A 161 15.86 4.93 15.80
C ILE A 161 15.35 6.34 15.43
N SER A 162 14.11 6.66 15.78
CA SER A 162 13.48 7.97 15.50
C SER A 162 13.69 9.00 16.61
N ALA A 163 14.05 8.55 17.83
CA ALA A 163 14.21 9.42 19.00
C ALA A 163 15.21 10.59 18.81
N PRO A 164 16.33 10.46 18.06
CA PRO A 164 17.22 11.60 17.80
C PRO A 164 16.54 12.76 17.06
N ILE A 165 15.56 12.47 16.21
CA ILE A 165 14.84 13.48 15.41
C ILE A 165 13.59 13.97 16.15
N ALA A 166 12.77 13.05 16.67
CA ALA A 166 11.49 13.33 17.34
C ALA A 166 11.49 12.81 18.80
N PRO A 167 12.13 13.52 19.74
CA PRO A 167 12.36 13.00 21.07
C PRO A 167 11.09 12.79 21.91
N PHE A 168 10.11 13.69 21.85
CA PHE A 168 9.00 13.67 22.80
C PHE A 168 7.99 12.56 22.52
N TYR A 169 7.58 12.42 21.26
CA TYR A 169 6.63 11.42 20.82
C TYR A 169 7.24 10.01 20.94
N MET A 170 8.51 9.85 20.58
CA MET A 170 9.17 8.55 20.63
C MET A 170 9.42 8.09 22.07
N ASP A 171 9.73 9.01 22.99
CA ASP A 171 9.77 8.67 24.43
C ASP A 171 8.42 8.17 24.93
N ARG A 172 7.34 8.88 24.56
CA ARG A 172 5.99 8.49 24.92
C ARG A 172 5.62 7.10 24.38
N LEU A 173 5.85 6.86 23.09
CA LEU A 173 5.58 5.58 22.44
C LEU A 173 6.36 4.43 23.11
N TYR A 174 7.66 4.62 23.32
CA TYR A 174 8.52 3.62 23.93
C TYR A 174 8.07 3.25 25.35
N ARG A 175 7.76 4.25 26.18
CA ARG A 175 7.30 4.04 27.56
C ARG A 175 5.93 3.38 27.60
N ASP A 176 5.01 3.78 26.73
CA ASP A 176 3.69 3.17 26.67
C ASP A 176 3.75 1.70 26.24
N LEU A 177 4.66 1.33 25.32
CA LEU A 177 4.93 -0.07 24.96
C LEU A 177 5.51 -0.86 26.14
N LYS A 178 6.58 -0.37 26.77
CA LYS A 178 7.29 -1.08 27.84
C LYS A 178 6.46 -1.27 29.09
N LYS A 179 5.81 -0.20 29.53
CA LYS A 179 4.95 -0.23 30.72
C LYS A 179 3.64 -0.97 30.45
N GLY A 180 3.01 -0.71 29.30
CA GLY A 180 1.69 -1.25 28.97
C GLY A 180 1.71 -2.74 28.62
N ILE A 181 2.79 -3.23 28.01
CA ILE A 181 2.87 -4.61 27.52
C ILE A 181 3.83 -5.45 28.34
N SER A 182 5.11 -5.08 28.39
CA SER A 182 6.13 -5.88 29.10
C SER A 182 6.02 -5.79 30.62
N GLY A 183 5.34 -4.76 31.13
CA GLY A 183 5.28 -4.43 32.56
C GLY A 183 6.62 -3.91 33.09
N GLU A 184 7.53 -3.50 32.20
CA GLU A 184 8.82 -2.93 32.54
C GLU A 184 8.68 -1.43 32.73
N ASP A 185 9.04 -0.94 33.92
CA ASP A 185 9.10 0.50 34.18
C ASP A 185 10.44 1.05 33.69
N VAL A 186 10.50 1.35 32.38
CA VAL A 186 11.66 1.98 31.77
C VAL A 186 11.62 3.49 31.97
N ALA A 187 12.79 4.09 32.19
CA ALA A 187 12.90 5.53 32.46
C ALA A 187 12.58 6.38 31.21
N SER A 188 13.24 6.12 30.08
CA SER A 188 13.09 6.89 28.85
C SER A 188 13.75 6.18 27.66
N VAL A 189 13.25 6.41 26.44
CA VAL A 189 13.91 5.97 25.20
C VAL A 189 15.32 6.56 25.07
N HIS A 190 15.56 7.73 25.65
CA HIS A 190 16.84 8.45 25.55
C HIS A 190 17.95 7.83 26.41
N LEU A 191 17.62 6.86 27.25
CA LEU A 191 18.56 6.08 28.03
C LEU A 191 18.75 4.66 27.48
N ALA A 192 18.03 4.31 26.42
CA ALA A 192 18.15 3.03 25.75
C ALA A 192 19.32 3.04 24.76
N THR A 193 19.90 1.86 24.54
CA THR A 193 20.92 1.65 23.51
C THR A 193 20.30 1.74 22.13
N PHE A 194 21.02 2.32 21.17
CA PHE A 194 20.63 2.26 19.77
C PHE A 194 20.53 0.79 19.32
N PRO A 195 19.48 0.37 18.59
CA PRO A 195 19.28 -1.04 18.28
C PRO A 195 20.32 -1.53 17.27
N ASP A 196 20.83 -2.75 17.48
CA ASP A 196 21.61 -3.47 16.49
C ASP A 196 20.69 -4.09 15.42
N PHE A 197 21.25 -4.40 14.25
CA PHE A 197 20.58 -5.19 13.20
C PHE A 197 21.21 -6.58 13.10
N ASN A 198 20.41 -7.57 12.69
CA ASN A 198 20.86 -8.92 12.43
C ASN A 198 20.88 -9.20 10.92
N GLU A 199 22.08 -9.34 10.34
CA GLU A 199 22.24 -9.63 8.91
C GLU A 199 21.60 -10.96 8.47
N GLN A 200 21.48 -11.94 9.38
CA GLN A 200 20.86 -13.22 9.07
C GLN A 200 19.33 -13.12 8.88
N TYR A 201 18.71 -12.04 9.34
CA TYR A 201 17.28 -11.80 9.17
C TYR A 201 16.98 -10.93 7.94
N ILE A 202 18.01 -10.47 7.22
CA ILE A 202 17.86 -9.73 5.97
C ILE A 202 17.74 -10.74 4.81
N ASP A 203 16.54 -10.89 4.28
CA ASP A 203 16.21 -11.67 3.08
C ASP A 203 15.92 -10.72 1.90
N SER A 204 16.98 -10.36 1.17
CA SER A 204 16.88 -9.41 0.05
C SER A 204 16.00 -9.92 -1.11
N GLU A 205 15.87 -11.24 -1.28
CA GLU A 205 15.00 -11.79 -2.32
C GLU A 205 13.53 -11.68 -1.91
N LEU A 206 13.20 -11.95 -0.64
CA LEU A 206 11.85 -11.69 -0.10
C LEU A 206 11.49 -10.20 -0.16
N GLU A 207 12.41 -9.31 0.20
CA GLU A 207 12.20 -7.86 0.07
C GLU A 207 11.93 -7.46 -1.39
N THR A 208 12.70 -7.99 -2.33
CA THR A 208 12.53 -7.73 -3.78
C THR A 208 11.18 -8.25 -4.30
N ARG A 209 10.79 -9.47 -3.92
CA ARG A 209 9.48 -10.04 -4.28
C ARG A 209 8.34 -9.18 -3.76
N MET A 210 8.44 -8.72 -2.52
CA MET A 210 7.40 -7.90 -1.92
C MET A 210 7.35 -6.50 -2.55
N ASP A 211 8.48 -5.83 -2.81
CA ASP A 211 8.51 -4.57 -3.57
C ASP A 211 7.81 -4.71 -4.93
N LEU A 212 8.07 -5.82 -5.63
CA LEU A 212 7.39 -6.15 -6.88
C LEU A 212 5.86 -6.26 -6.68
N ALA A 213 5.39 -6.92 -5.63
CA ALA A 213 3.96 -6.97 -5.28
C ALA A 213 3.39 -5.56 -5.03
N GLN A 214 4.10 -4.70 -4.29
CA GLN A 214 3.67 -3.33 -4.01
C GLN A 214 3.53 -2.48 -5.28
N ARG A 215 4.48 -2.60 -6.20
CA ARG A 215 4.45 -1.90 -7.50
C ARG A 215 3.28 -2.34 -8.35
N ILE A 216 3.10 -3.65 -8.53
CA ILE A 216 2.01 -4.22 -9.32
C ILE A 216 0.66 -3.77 -8.78
N SER A 217 0.46 -3.91 -7.46
CA SER A 217 -0.76 -3.45 -6.82
C SER A 217 -0.99 -1.95 -7.04
N SER A 218 0.04 -1.12 -6.90
CA SER A 218 -0.06 0.33 -7.13
C SER A 218 -0.44 0.68 -8.58
N MET A 219 0.13 -0.02 -9.56
CA MET A 219 -0.21 0.15 -10.98
C MET A 219 -1.67 -0.21 -11.25
N ILE A 220 -2.13 -1.36 -10.77
CA ILE A 220 -3.53 -1.82 -10.95
C ILE A 220 -4.51 -0.87 -10.26
N LEU A 221 -4.20 -0.41 -9.04
CA LEU A 221 -5.02 0.58 -8.35
C LEU A 221 -5.05 1.92 -9.11
N GLY A 222 -3.95 2.29 -9.78
CA GLY A 222 -3.91 3.41 -10.70
C GLY A 222 -4.84 3.25 -11.89
N LEU A 223 -4.80 2.08 -12.55
CA LEU A 223 -5.70 1.74 -13.66
C LEU A 223 -7.17 1.77 -13.23
N ARG A 224 -7.49 1.18 -12.09
CA ARG A 224 -8.84 1.22 -11.48
C ARG A 224 -9.35 2.65 -11.30
N ARG A 225 -8.50 3.56 -10.78
CA ARG A 225 -8.86 4.98 -10.64
C ARG A 225 -9.12 5.67 -11.99
N LYS A 226 -8.33 5.34 -13.02
CA LYS A 226 -8.48 5.92 -14.39
C LYS A 226 -9.87 5.67 -14.97
N VAL A 227 -10.48 4.53 -14.66
CA VAL A 227 -11.84 4.14 -15.11
C VAL A 227 -12.89 4.12 -14.00
N ASN A 228 -12.58 4.74 -12.85
CA ASN A 228 -13.50 4.87 -11.71
C ASN A 228 -14.05 3.53 -11.15
N ILE A 229 -13.33 2.42 -11.29
CA ILE A 229 -13.72 1.13 -10.72
C ILE A 229 -13.18 1.03 -9.28
N LYS A 230 -14.07 0.96 -8.30
CA LYS A 230 -13.70 0.82 -6.87
C LYS A 230 -13.05 -0.54 -6.61
N VAL A 231 -12.09 -0.62 -5.67
CA VAL A 231 -11.41 -1.91 -5.32
C VAL A 231 -12.40 -2.97 -4.81
N ARG A 232 -13.49 -2.55 -4.15
CA ARG A 232 -14.54 -3.47 -3.69
C ARG A 232 -15.26 -4.19 -4.82
N GLN A 233 -15.26 -3.65 -6.04
CA GLN A 233 -15.70 -4.33 -7.25
C GLN A 233 -14.60 -5.32 -7.68
N PRO A 234 -14.81 -6.64 -7.55
CA PRO A 234 -13.84 -7.62 -8.03
C PRO A 234 -13.74 -7.55 -9.55
N LEU A 235 -12.54 -7.82 -10.06
CA LEU A 235 -12.28 -8.00 -11.49
C LEU A 235 -11.85 -9.43 -11.76
N ASN A 236 -12.00 -9.86 -13.01
CA ASN A 236 -11.74 -11.24 -13.39
C ASN A 236 -10.22 -11.52 -13.42
N LEU A 237 -9.51 -10.79 -14.28
CA LEU A 237 -8.19 -11.21 -14.72
C LEU A 237 -7.21 -10.04 -14.83
N ILE A 238 -5.98 -10.31 -14.46
CA ILE A 238 -4.81 -9.50 -14.80
C ILE A 238 -3.86 -10.35 -15.61
N LYS A 239 -3.24 -9.74 -16.62
CA LYS A 239 -2.14 -10.34 -17.38
C LYS A 239 -0.82 -9.64 -17.06
N ILE A 240 0.22 -10.43 -16.86
CA ILE A 240 1.58 -9.94 -16.65
C ILE A 240 2.51 -10.65 -17.62
N PRO A 241 3.22 -9.90 -18.49
CA PRO A 241 4.21 -10.48 -19.38
C PRO A 241 5.46 -10.89 -18.61
N ILE A 242 5.95 -12.09 -18.90
CA ILE A 242 7.19 -12.65 -18.34
C ILE A 242 8.16 -12.99 -19.47
N ARG A 243 9.46 -12.85 -19.19
CA ARG A 243 10.55 -13.18 -20.13
C ARG A 243 11.40 -14.36 -19.67
N THR A 244 11.45 -14.61 -18.36
CA THR A 244 12.31 -15.65 -17.79
C THR A 244 11.58 -16.52 -16.78
N LYS A 245 12.08 -17.75 -16.57
CA LYS A 245 11.54 -18.64 -15.54
C LYS A 245 11.67 -18.07 -14.12
N GLN A 246 12.75 -17.33 -13.86
CA GLN A 246 12.96 -16.69 -12.57
C GLN A 246 11.90 -15.60 -12.29
N GLU A 247 11.50 -14.83 -13.30
CA GLU A 247 10.37 -13.90 -13.18
C GLU A 247 9.07 -14.62 -12.88
N GLU A 248 8.79 -15.71 -13.61
CA GLU A 248 7.60 -16.54 -13.36
C GLU A 248 7.55 -17.01 -11.91
N ASP A 249 8.63 -17.58 -11.39
CA ASP A 249 8.69 -18.08 -10.01
C ASP A 249 8.47 -16.95 -8.98
N ARG A 250 9.03 -15.76 -9.24
CA ARG A 250 8.80 -14.57 -8.40
C ARG A 250 7.34 -14.13 -8.41
N PHE A 251 6.70 -14.05 -9.58
CA PHE A 251 5.29 -13.68 -9.69
C PHE A 251 4.37 -14.69 -9.03
N ARG A 252 4.63 -15.99 -9.21
CA ARG A 252 3.88 -17.06 -8.57
C ARG A 252 3.94 -16.98 -7.05
N ALA A 253 5.11 -16.62 -6.50
CA ALA A 253 5.27 -16.47 -5.06
C ALA A 253 4.43 -15.33 -4.46
N ILE A 254 4.13 -14.27 -5.24
CA ILE A 254 3.36 -13.10 -4.76
C ILE A 254 1.91 -13.06 -5.27
N GLU A 255 1.49 -14.03 -6.07
CA GLU A 255 0.20 -14.05 -6.76
C GLU A 255 -0.97 -13.85 -5.79
N THR A 256 -0.98 -14.58 -4.67
CA THR A 256 -2.05 -14.49 -3.66
C THR A 256 -2.10 -13.11 -3.00
N ILE A 257 -0.93 -12.51 -2.75
CA ILE A 257 -0.83 -11.18 -2.13
C ILE A 257 -1.41 -10.13 -3.08
N VAL A 258 -0.98 -10.14 -4.35
CA VAL A 258 -1.44 -9.18 -5.36
C VAL A 258 -2.93 -9.32 -5.63
N THR A 259 -3.42 -10.54 -5.91
CA THR A 259 -4.85 -10.80 -6.20
C THR A 259 -5.76 -10.39 -5.06
N THR A 260 -5.37 -10.67 -3.81
CA THR A 260 -6.10 -10.24 -2.62
C THR A 260 -6.10 -8.73 -2.49
N GLU A 261 -4.94 -8.10 -2.71
CA GLU A 261 -4.75 -6.66 -2.55
C GLU A 261 -5.59 -5.84 -3.53
N VAL A 262 -5.59 -6.26 -4.80
CA VAL A 262 -6.28 -5.55 -5.88
C VAL A 262 -7.66 -6.10 -6.19
N ASN A 263 -8.11 -7.10 -5.42
CA ASN A 263 -9.39 -7.80 -5.57
C ASN A 263 -9.63 -8.28 -7.02
N VAL A 264 -8.75 -9.14 -7.50
CA VAL A 264 -8.85 -9.79 -8.82
C VAL A 264 -8.83 -11.30 -8.65
N LYS A 265 -9.57 -12.05 -9.48
CA LYS A 265 -9.72 -13.51 -9.32
C LYS A 265 -8.45 -14.27 -9.68
N SER A 266 -7.73 -13.88 -10.71
CA SER A 266 -6.50 -14.56 -11.11
C SER A 266 -5.50 -13.65 -11.81
N ILE A 267 -4.25 -14.12 -11.84
CA ILE A 267 -3.18 -13.54 -12.65
C ILE A 267 -2.77 -14.58 -13.69
N GLU A 268 -2.83 -14.20 -14.97
CA GLU A 268 -2.29 -14.97 -16.06
C GLU A 268 -0.91 -14.42 -16.43
N LEU A 269 0.10 -15.28 -16.36
CA LEU A 269 1.45 -14.97 -16.81
C LEU A 269 1.53 -15.32 -18.29
N ILE A 270 1.82 -14.31 -19.11
CA ILE A 270 1.84 -14.42 -20.56
C ILE A 270 3.28 -14.27 -21.05
N ASP A 271 3.58 -14.89 -22.17
CA ASP A 271 4.86 -14.71 -22.83
C ASP A 271 4.93 -13.29 -23.42
N ALA A 272 5.94 -12.53 -23.00
CA ALA A 272 6.10 -11.12 -23.37
C ALA A 272 6.29 -10.90 -24.89
N ASP A 273 6.78 -11.91 -25.61
CA ASP A 273 7.19 -11.78 -27.02
C ASP A 273 6.12 -12.31 -27.98
N THR A 274 5.12 -13.05 -27.48
CA THR A 274 4.13 -13.72 -28.35
C THR A 274 2.66 -13.36 -28.06
N ASP A 275 2.32 -12.81 -26.90
CA ASP A 275 0.93 -12.44 -26.59
C ASP A 275 0.57 -11.04 -27.11
N THR A 276 -0.49 -10.98 -27.92
CA THR A 276 -1.02 -9.77 -28.56
C THR A 276 -1.85 -8.87 -27.63
N THR A 277 -2.07 -9.28 -26.37
CA THR A 277 -2.86 -8.52 -25.38
C THR A 277 -2.12 -7.28 -24.86
N ILE A 278 -0.84 -7.10 -25.18
CA ILE A 278 -0.09 -5.88 -24.87
C ILE A 278 0.41 -5.29 -26.17
N VAL A 279 -0.37 -4.36 -26.73
CA VAL A 279 0.05 -3.58 -27.90
C VAL A 279 0.90 -2.42 -27.39
N LYS A 280 2.15 -2.33 -27.80
CA LYS A 280 3.03 -1.20 -27.49
C LYS A 280 2.97 -0.15 -28.59
N LYS A 281 3.03 1.11 -28.18
CA LYS A 281 3.10 2.27 -29.05
C LYS A 281 4.38 3.01 -28.76
N ILE A 282 5.19 3.17 -29.80
CA ILE A 282 6.42 3.95 -29.74
C ILE A 282 6.19 5.33 -30.33
N LYS A 283 6.72 6.36 -29.68
CA LYS A 283 6.72 7.75 -30.16
C LYS A 283 8.13 8.32 -30.11
N PRO A 284 8.50 9.19 -31.05
CA PRO A 284 9.80 9.88 -30.99
C PRO A 284 9.85 10.88 -29.82
N ASN A 285 10.92 10.85 -29.03
CA ASN A 285 11.21 11.89 -28.05
C ASN A 285 11.83 13.09 -28.77
N PHE A 286 10.99 14.03 -29.19
CA PHE A 286 11.43 15.21 -29.96
C PHE A 286 12.46 16.07 -29.23
N LYS A 287 12.49 16.05 -27.88
CA LYS A 287 13.49 16.81 -27.10
C LYS A 287 14.88 16.21 -27.21
N ALA A 288 14.98 14.88 -27.18
CA ALA A 288 16.25 14.16 -27.32
C ALA A 288 16.73 14.12 -28.79
N LEU A 289 15.81 13.88 -29.72
CA LEU A 289 16.11 13.72 -31.15
C LEU A 289 16.39 15.04 -31.88
N GLY A 290 15.76 16.14 -31.48
CA GLY A 290 15.87 17.44 -32.14
C GLY A 290 17.30 17.97 -32.29
N PRO A 291 18.11 18.02 -31.20
CA PRO A 291 19.51 18.45 -31.26
C PRO A 291 20.42 17.53 -32.09
N LYS A 292 20.13 16.22 -32.12
CA LYS A 292 20.97 15.22 -32.79
C LYS A 292 20.69 15.16 -34.29
N PHE A 293 19.43 15.24 -34.70
CA PHE A 293 19.01 14.84 -36.06
C PHE A 293 18.04 15.83 -36.73
N GLY A 294 18.06 17.11 -36.36
CA GLY A 294 17.07 18.11 -36.77
C GLY A 294 16.73 18.19 -38.27
N LYS A 295 17.66 17.88 -39.19
CA LYS A 295 17.38 17.84 -40.65
C LYS A 295 16.61 16.59 -41.10
N MET A 296 16.73 15.48 -40.38
CA MET A 296 16.15 14.17 -40.71
C MET A 296 14.99 13.76 -39.77
N MET A 297 14.63 14.65 -38.84
CA MET A 297 13.63 14.41 -37.80
C MET A 297 12.29 13.91 -38.34
N LYS A 298 11.85 14.42 -39.51
CA LYS A 298 10.58 14.01 -40.13
C LYS A 298 10.61 12.55 -40.59
N GLN A 299 11.73 12.09 -41.12
CA GLN A 299 11.89 10.71 -41.59
C GLN A 299 12.09 9.75 -40.42
N ILE A 300 12.89 10.16 -39.42
CA ILE A 300 13.09 9.40 -38.18
C ILE A 300 11.77 9.22 -37.43
N ALA A 301 10.98 10.28 -37.30
CA ALA A 301 9.65 10.21 -36.69
C ALA A 301 8.70 9.27 -37.46
N ALA A 302 8.73 9.29 -38.79
CA ALA A 302 7.91 8.39 -39.61
C ALA A 302 8.32 6.93 -39.44
N ALA A 303 9.63 6.65 -39.39
CA ALA A 303 10.13 5.30 -39.19
C ALA A 303 9.82 4.77 -37.78
N ILE A 304 10.02 5.60 -36.74
CA ILE A 304 9.66 5.24 -35.36
C ILE A 304 8.16 4.95 -35.26
N ASN A 305 7.30 5.86 -35.74
CA ASN A 305 5.85 5.65 -35.68
C ASN A 305 5.34 4.48 -36.53
N GLY A 306 6.15 3.95 -37.45
CA GLY A 306 5.82 2.82 -38.32
C GLY A 306 6.34 1.48 -37.83
N MET A 307 7.02 1.41 -36.69
CA MET A 307 7.50 0.15 -36.10
C MET A 307 6.31 -0.74 -35.70
N ASP A 308 6.41 -2.02 -36.02
CA ASP A 308 5.50 -3.06 -35.52
C ASP A 308 5.93 -3.55 -34.13
N GLN A 309 5.15 -4.46 -33.54
CA GLN A 309 5.42 -4.96 -32.18
C GLN A 309 6.75 -5.70 -32.07
N GLU A 310 7.14 -6.42 -33.13
CA GLU A 310 8.40 -7.17 -33.17
C GLU A 310 9.59 -6.20 -33.17
N ALA A 311 9.56 -5.15 -33.99
CA ALA A 311 10.59 -4.11 -34.01
C ALA A 311 10.68 -3.31 -32.70
N ILE A 312 9.54 -3.02 -32.05
CA ILE A 312 9.53 -2.37 -30.73
C ILE A 312 10.15 -3.29 -29.67
N GLY A 313 9.82 -4.59 -29.69
CA GLY A 313 10.38 -5.58 -28.77
C GLY A 313 11.89 -5.75 -28.93
N GLU A 314 12.39 -5.82 -30.17
CA GLU A 314 13.82 -5.90 -30.48
C GLU A 314 14.57 -4.67 -29.96
N PHE A 315 14.02 -3.47 -30.17
CA PHE A 315 14.62 -2.23 -29.68
C PHE A 315 14.75 -2.19 -28.14
N GLU A 316 13.72 -2.60 -27.40
CA GLU A 316 13.78 -2.67 -25.93
C GLU A 316 14.80 -3.69 -25.42
N SER A 317 14.93 -4.82 -26.11
CA SER A 317 15.84 -5.91 -25.74
C SER A 317 17.30 -5.53 -26.00
N GLU A 318 17.61 -5.00 -27.19
CA GLU A 318 18.97 -4.65 -27.59
C GLU A 318 19.43 -3.30 -27.00
N GLY A 319 18.48 -2.44 -26.59
CA GLY A 319 18.75 -1.10 -26.08
C GLY A 319 19.11 -0.07 -27.16
N GLU A 320 19.34 -0.53 -28.39
CA GLU A 320 19.67 0.27 -29.56
C GLU A 320 18.90 -0.24 -30.78
N TYR A 321 18.50 0.67 -31.69
CA TYR A 321 17.86 0.29 -32.95
C TYR A 321 18.54 0.95 -34.14
N LYS A 322 18.92 0.14 -35.13
CA LYS A 322 19.66 0.59 -36.30
C LYS A 322 18.70 0.96 -37.41
N LEU A 323 18.63 2.25 -37.73
CA LEU A 323 17.70 2.80 -38.70
C LEU A 323 18.47 3.33 -39.93
N ASN A 324 18.04 2.93 -41.12
CA ASN A 324 18.57 3.46 -42.38
C ASN A 324 17.64 4.55 -42.91
N VAL A 325 18.12 5.79 -42.95
CA VAL A 325 17.40 6.93 -43.53
C VAL A 325 18.33 7.66 -44.49
N ASP A 326 17.88 7.93 -45.72
CA ASP A 326 18.64 8.65 -46.76
C ASP A 326 20.09 8.14 -46.97
N ASN A 327 20.28 6.81 -47.04
CA ASN A 327 21.61 6.15 -47.14
C ASN A 327 22.58 6.40 -45.97
N GLN A 328 22.08 6.88 -44.82
CA GLN A 328 22.85 6.97 -43.57
C GLN A 328 22.36 5.95 -42.55
N LYS A 329 23.31 5.23 -41.94
CA LYS A 329 23.06 4.35 -40.79
C LYS A 329 23.02 5.18 -39.52
N LEU A 330 21.86 5.22 -38.88
CA LEU A 330 21.64 5.89 -37.61
C LEU A 330 21.41 4.84 -36.52
N VAL A 331 21.88 5.12 -35.31
CA VAL A 331 21.62 4.29 -34.13
C VAL A 331 20.77 5.12 -33.18
N LEU A 332 19.57 4.62 -32.89
CA LEU A 332 18.67 5.19 -31.90
C LEU A 332 18.91 4.49 -30.56
N SER A 333 18.88 5.25 -29.48
CA SER A 333 18.90 4.73 -28.10
C SER A 333 17.52 4.83 -27.48
N LEU A 334 17.25 4.12 -26.39
CA LEU A 334 15.96 4.20 -25.68
C LEU A 334 15.63 5.62 -25.19
N ASP A 335 16.63 6.47 -24.92
CA ASP A 335 16.41 7.88 -24.55
C ASP A 335 15.82 8.73 -25.69
N ASP A 336 15.94 8.25 -26.93
CA ASP A 336 15.45 8.94 -28.13
C ASP A 336 13.96 8.66 -28.40
N VAL A 337 13.33 7.76 -27.65
CA VAL A 337 11.94 7.34 -27.85
C VAL A 337 11.15 7.27 -26.55
N GLU A 338 9.83 7.36 -26.67
CA GLU A 338 8.87 7.08 -25.61
C GLU A 338 8.06 5.85 -26.02
N ILE A 339 8.31 4.71 -25.37
CA ILE A 339 7.55 3.47 -25.56
C ILE A 339 6.52 3.39 -24.44
N ALA A 340 5.24 3.24 -24.81
CA ALA A 340 4.15 3.06 -23.87
C ALA A 340 3.21 1.96 -24.35
N ALA A 341 2.63 1.19 -23.44
CA ALA A 341 1.56 0.28 -23.80
C ALA A 341 0.29 1.07 -24.20
N GLU A 342 -0.43 0.57 -25.20
CA GLU A 342 -1.70 1.08 -25.70
C GLU A 342 -2.86 0.24 -25.12
N ASP A 343 -3.90 0.93 -24.66
CA ASP A 343 -5.12 0.28 -24.16
C ASP A 343 -5.86 -0.38 -25.35
N ILE A 344 -6.29 -1.63 -25.18
CA ILE A 344 -7.11 -2.36 -26.17
C ILE A 344 -8.54 -2.48 -25.62
N PRO A 345 -9.61 -2.59 -26.44
CA PRO A 345 -10.97 -2.67 -25.91
C PRO A 345 -11.13 -3.78 -24.86
N GLY A 346 -11.55 -3.42 -23.65
CA GLY A 346 -11.69 -4.33 -22.50
C GLY A 346 -10.45 -4.48 -21.62
N TRP A 347 -9.29 -3.95 -22.03
CA TRP A 347 -8.02 -4.06 -21.31
C TRP A 347 -7.36 -2.70 -21.11
N LEU A 348 -6.92 -2.43 -19.88
CA LEU A 348 -6.09 -1.27 -19.59
C LEU A 348 -4.67 -1.70 -19.25
N VAL A 349 -3.68 -0.99 -19.76
CA VAL A 349 -2.28 -1.35 -19.55
C VAL A 349 -1.53 -0.24 -18.80
N ALA A 350 -0.72 -0.65 -17.83
CA ALA A 350 0.24 0.21 -17.13
C ALA A 350 1.64 -0.41 -17.21
N SER A 351 2.65 0.43 -17.34
CA SER A 351 4.05 0.04 -17.24
C SER A 351 4.84 1.09 -16.47
N ASP A 352 5.76 0.64 -15.61
CA ASP A 352 6.73 1.51 -14.92
C ASP A 352 8.15 1.38 -15.50
N GLY A 353 8.28 0.72 -16.66
CA GLY A 353 9.53 0.41 -17.35
C GLY A 353 10.14 -0.94 -16.96
N LYS A 354 9.98 -1.40 -15.72
CA LYS A 354 10.46 -2.72 -15.28
C LYS A 354 9.37 -3.78 -15.35
N VAL A 355 8.14 -3.39 -15.07
CA VAL A 355 6.99 -4.29 -15.01
C VAL A 355 5.85 -3.69 -15.83
N THR A 356 5.15 -4.55 -16.54
CA THR A 356 3.95 -4.19 -17.29
C THR A 356 2.78 -5.02 -16.77
N VAL A 357 1.61 -4.43 -16.67
CA VAL A 357 0.39 -5.08 -16.19
C VAL A 357 -0.78 -4.68 -17.07
N ALA A 358 -1.52 -5.67 -17.55
CA ALA A 358 -2.78 -5.46 -18.25
C ALA A 358 -3.95 -5.93 -17.38
N MET A 359 -5.00 -5.12 -17.26
CA MET A 359 -6.15 -5.36 -16.39
C MET A 359 -7.42 -5.46 -17.23
N ASP A 360 -8.15 -6.58 -17.09
CA ASP A 360 -9.47 -6.76 -17.67
C ASP A 360 -10.50 -5.91 -16.91
N VAL A 361 -11.19 -5.03 -17.61
CA VAL A 361 -12.23 -4.15 -17.03
C VAL A 361 -13.65 -4.68 -17.22
N THR A 362 -13.79 -5.88 -17.78
CA THR A 362 -15.09 -6.52 -18.01
C THR A 362 -15.71 -6.97 -16.68
N ILE A 363 -16.91 -6.45 -16.37
CA ILE A 363 -17.65 -6.82 -15.15
C ILE A 363 -18.82 -7.73 -15.54
N THR A 364 -18.70 -9.01 -15.20
CA THR A 364 -19.78 -10.00 -15.33
C THR A 364 -20.86 -9.80 -14.26
N GLU A 365 -22.03 -10.43 -14.42
CA GLU A 365 -23.10 -10.35 -13.42
C GLU A 365 -22.66 -10.87 -12.04
N GLU A 366 -21.99 -12.01 -12.01
CA GLU A 366 -21.46 -12.59 -10.77
C GLU A 366 -20.48 -11.65 -10.05
N LEU A 367 -19.58 -11.00 -10.80
CA LEU A 367 -18.65 -10.02 -10.24
C LEU A 367 -19.38 -8.78 -9.71
N ARG A 368 -20.45 -8.34 -10.40
CA ARG A 368 -21.28 -7.22 -9.96
C ARG A 368 -21.97 -7.54 -8.64
N GLU A 369 -22.59 -8.72 -8.53
CA GLU A 369 -23.23 -9.18 -7.30
C GLU A 369 -22.26 -9.27 -6.13
N GLU A 370 -21.05 -9.82 -6.34
CA GLU A 370 -20.02 -9.84 -5.30
C GLU A 370 -19.58 -8.42 -4.89
N GLY A 371 -19.48 -7.51 -5.87
CA GLY A 371 -19.17 -6.10 -5.63
C GLY A 371 -20.20 -5.43 -4.71
N ILE A 372 -21.49 -5.68 -4.97
CA ILE A 372 -22.61 -5.21 -4.14
C ILE A 372 -22.51 -5.78 -2.73
N ALA A 373 -22.27 -7.10 -2.59
CA ALA A 373 -22.11 -7.73 -1.28
C ALA A 373 -20.96 -7.12 -0.46
N ARG A 374 -19.83 -6.83 -1.09
CA ARG A 374 -18.67 -6.19 -0.45
C ARG A 374 -18.93 -4.74 -0.07
N GLU A 375 -19.63 -3.97 -0.90
CA GLU A 375 -20.04 -2.61 -0.54
C GLU A 375 -21.00 -2.63 0.66
N LEU A 376 -21.96 -3.55 0.67
CA LEU A 376 -22.90 -3.71 1.77
C LEU A 376 -22.18 -4.03 3.09
N ILE A 377 -21.22 -4.97 3.07
CA ILE A 377 -20.37 -5.28 4.25
C ILE A 377 -19.68 -4.02 4.77
N ASN A 378 -19.11 -3.20 3.88
CA ASN A 378 -18.46 -1.94 4.25
C ASN A 378 -19.45 -0.96 4.90
N ARG A 379 -20.66 -0.81 4.36
CA ARG A 379 -21.70 0.06 4.94
C ARG A 379 -22.14 -0.43 6.32
N ILE A 380 -22.33 -1.74 6.48
CA ILE A 380 -22.71 -2.34 7.77
C ILE A 380 -21.61 -2.13 8.81
N GLN A 381 -20.34 -2.35 8.46
CA GLN A 381 -19.23 -2.17 9.40
C GLN A 381 -19.06 -0.72 9.85
N ASN A 382 -19.22 0.23 8.94
CA ASN A 382 -19.22 1.65 9.31
C ASN A 382 -20.41 1.98 10.22
N PHE A 383 -21.60 1.44 9.93
CA PHE A 383 -22.77 1.64 10.77
C PHE A 383 -22.57 1.05 12.17
N ARG A 384 -21.99 -0.16 12.29
CA ARG A 384 -21.66 -0.76 13.60
C ARG A 384 -20.77 0.15 14.44
N LYS A 385 -19.72 0.70 13.84
CA LYS A 385 -18.78 1.61 14.51
C LYS A 385 -19.48 2.89 14.97
N GLU A 386 -20.32 3.48 14.13
CA GLU A 386 -21.05 4.71 14.44
C GLU A 386 -22.13 4.50 15.51
N SER A 387 -22.73 3.31 15.57
CA SER A 387 -23.68 2.91 16.61
C SER A 387 -23.02 2.56 17.95
N GLY A 388 -21.69 2.71 18.07
CA GLY A 388 -20.95 2.44 19.30
C GLY A 388 -20.89 0.97 19.68
N LEU A 389 -21.10 0.04 18.72
CA LEU A 389 -20.93 -1.38 18.97
C LEU A 389 -19.46 -1.74 19.10
N ASP A 390 -19.16 -2.66 20.02
CA ASP A 390 -17.82 -3.19 20.18
C ASP A 390 -17.44 -4.06 18.98
N VAL A 391 -16.13 -4.20 18.76
CA VAL A 391 -15.58 -5.01 17.65
C VAL A 391 -15.96 -6.50 17.74
N THR A 392 -16.39 -6.96 18.92
CA THR A 392 -16.82 -8.32 19.24
C THR A 392 -18.33 -8.54 19.15
N ASP A 393 -19.11 -7.46 19.06
CA ASP A 393 -20.56 -7.56 19.15
C ASP A 393 -21.14 -8.32 17.94
N LYS A 394 -22.11 -9.20 18.21
CA LYS A 394 -22.88 -9.88 17.18
C LYS A 394 -24.15 -9.09 16.88
N ILE A 395 -24.62 -9.14 15.63
CA ILE A 395 -25.79 -8.38 15.19
C ILE A 395 -26.86 -9.26 14.54
N VAL A 396 -28.10 -8.76 14.52
CA VAL A 396 -29.15 -9.15 13.58
C VAL A 396 -29.23 -8.04 12.54
N LEU A 397 -29.14 -8.41 11.25
CA LEU A 397 -29.18 -7.48 10.14
C LEU A 397 -30.51 -7.60 9.41
N SER A 398 -31.20 -6.48 9.24
CA SER A 398 -32.36 -6.39 8.35
C SER A 398 -32.05 -5.43 7.20
N VAL A 399 -32.34 -5.85 5.98
CA VAL A 399 -32.10 -5.06 4.76
C VAL A 399 -33.42 -4.92 4.00
N GLN A 400 -33.75 -3.71 3.57
CA GLN A 400 -34.91 -3.50 2.73
C GLN A 400 -34.65 -4.06 1.32
N LYS A 401 -35.61 -4.81 0.78
CA LYS A 401 -35.50 -5.41 -0.55
C LYS A 401 -35.36 -4.34 -1.63
N HIS A 402 -34.50 -4.60 -2.59
CA HIS A 402 -34.34 -3.83 -3.81
C HIS A 402 -33.91 -4.77 -4.93
N GLU A 403 -34.52 -4.66 -6.12
CA GLU A 403 -34.30 -5.63 -7.22
C GLU A 403 -32.81 -5.80 -7.56
N ALA A 404 -32.05 -4.71 -7.53
CA ALA A 404 -30.61 -4.74 -7.83
C ALA A 404 -29.72 -5.40 -6.75
N ILE A 405 -30.19 -5.65 -5.52
CA ILE A 405 -29.34 -6.20 -4.43
C ILE A 405 -29.81 -7.55 -3.89
N ASN A 406 -31.07 -7.93 -4.12
CA ASN A 406 -31.65 -9.12 -3.50
C ASN A 406 -30.86 -10.39 -3.83
N SER A 407 -30.58 -10.63 -5.12
CA SER A 407 -29.79 -11.78 -5.58
C SER A 407 -28.39 -11.78 -4.97
N ALA A 408 -27.71 -10.63 -4.93
CA ALA A 408 -26.40 -10.50 -4.33
C ALA A 408 -26.40 -10.84 -2.83
N ILE A 409 -27.40 -10.38 -2.09
CA ILE A 409 -27.52 -10.67 -0.65
C ILE A 409 -27.80 -12.16 -0.41
N GLU A 410 -28.64 -12.78 -1.22
CA GLU A 410 -28.94 -14.21 -1.11
C GLU A 410 -27.72 -15.07 -1.45
N ASN A 411 -27.07 -14.81 -2.60
CA ASN A 411 -25.90 -15.55 -3.08
C ASN A 411 -24.70 -15.42 -2.13
N PHE A 412 -24.51 -14.24 -1.52
CA PHE A 412 -23.38 -13.96 -0.62
C PHE A 412 -23.76 -13.90 0.86
N LYS A 413 -24.93 -14.45 1.25
CA LYS A 413 -25.47 -14.35 2.63
C LYS A 413 -24.48 -14.80 3.71
N GLN A 414 -23.84 -15.95 3.51
CA GLN A 414 -22.87 -16.49 4.46
C GLN A 414 -21.62 -15.61 4.56
N TYR A 415 -21.14 -15.10 3.42
CA TYR A 415 -20.00 -14.22 3.37
C TYR A 415 -20.28 -12.91 4.12
N ILE A 416 -21.40 -12.24 3.83
CA ILE A 416 -21.85 -11.03 4.52
C ILE A 416 -21.95 -11.30 6.03
N GLY A 417 -22.63 -12.37 6.43
CA GLY A 417 -22.84 -12.71 7.84
C GLY A 417 -21.51 -12.90 8.60
N SER A 418 -20.58 -13.63 8.00
CA SER A 418 -19.24 -13.85 8.58
C SER A 418 -18.45 -12.56 8.73
N GLN A 419 -18.48 -11.68 7.73
CA GLN A 419 -17.70 -10.44 7.73
C GLN A 419 -18.31 -9.37 8.61
N THR A 420 -19.61 -9.43 8.91
CA THR A 420 -20.31 -8.43 9.74
C THR A 420 -20.74 -8.95 11.11
N LEU A 421 -20.28 -10.15 11.52
CA LEU A 421 -20.75 -10.89 12.70
C LEU A 421 -22.29 -10.90 12.83
N ALA A 422 -22.99 -10.97 11.70
CA ALA A 422 -24.44 -11.07 11.69
C ALA A 422 -24.84 -12.53 11.90
N LYS A 423 -25.60 -12.80 12.97
CA LYS A 423 -26.20 -14.13 13.21
C LYS A 423 -27.31 -14.42 12.20
N GLU A 424 -28.04 -13.37 11.83
CA GLU A 424 -29.20 -13.45 10.93
C GLU A 424 -29.18 -12.27 9.96
N ILE A 425 -29.61 -12.54 8.72
CA ILE A 425 -29.79 -11.55 7.65
C ILE A 425 -31.19 -11.74 7.07
N ASN A 426 -32.03 -10.71 7.26
CA ASN A 426 -33.44 -10.69 6.88
C ASN A 426 -33.69 -9.67 5.77
N LEU A 427 -34.32 -10.12 4.68
CA LEU A 427 -34.75 -9.27 3.57
C LEU A 427 -36.23 -8.91 3.75
N LEU A 428 -36.52 -7.63 4.00
CA LEU A 428 -37.87 -7.14 4.30
C LEU A 428 -38.37 -6.21 3.20
N ASP A 429 -39.66 -6.23 2.87
CA ASP A 429 -40.21 -5.38 1.80
C ASP A 429 -40.15 -3.89 2.17
N LYS A 430 -40.24 -3.57 3.46
CA LYS A 430 -40.14 -2.20 3.97
C LYS A 430 -39.51 -2.18 5.37
N LEU A 431 -38.62 -1.23 5.60
CA LEU A 431 -38.10 -0.89 6.93
C LEU A 431 -38.67 0.44 7.41
N GLU A 432 -38.92 0.55 8.72
CA GLU A 432 -39.31 1.83 9.32
C GLU A 432 -38.10 2.78 9.33
N GLN A 433 -38.22 3.92 8.63
CA GLN A 433 -37.12 4.85 8.41
C GLN A 433 -36.54 5.45 9.70
N ASN A 434 -37.31 5.49 10.79
CA ASN A 434 -36.86 6.02 12.07
C ASN A 434 -35.84 5.10 12.76
N GLU A 435 -35.78 3.83 12.39
CA GLU A 435 -34.90 2.82 12.99
C GLU A 435 -33.91 2.23 11.97
N ALA A 436 -33.99 2.67 10.71
CA ALA A 436 -33.18 2.17 9.61
C ALA A 436 -32.31 3.27 9.02
N ARG A 437 -31.10 2.91 8.65
CA ARG A 437 -30.12 3.79 8.04
C ARG A 437 -30.17 3.65 6.53
N TYR A 438 -30.28 4.79 5.85
CA TYR A 438 -30.10 4.88 4.41
C TYR A 438 -28.64 4.59 4.03
N VAL A 439 -28.43 3.75 3.02
CA VAL A 439 -27.11 3.39 2.50
C VAL A 439 -27.11 3.24 0.98
N GLU A 440 -26.02 3.70 0.37
CA GLU A 440 -25.72 3.52 -1.06
C GLU A 440 -24.78 2.32 -1.26
N VAL A 441 -25.23 1.34 -2.04
CA VAL A 441 -24.60 0.03 -2.25
C VAL A 441 -24.24 -0.14 -3.74
N GLY A 442 -23.41 0.75 -4.26
CA GLY A 442 -22.98 0.74 -5.66
C GLY A 442 -23.22 2.08 -6.33
N ASP A 443 -23.13 2.11 -7.66
CA ASP A 443 -23.49 3.29 -8.44
C ASP A 443 -25.02 3.25 -8.66
N ASP A 444 -25.72 4.21 -8.06
CA ASP A 444 -27.19 4.41 -8.11
C ASP A 444 -28.06 3.31 -7.50
N VAL A 445 -27.51 2.48 -6.61
CA VAL A 445 -28.28 1.47 -5.86
C VAL A 445 -28.41 1.87 -4.39
N GLU A 446 -29.64 2.10 -3.95
CA GLU A 446 -29.96 2.64 -2.64
C GLU A 446 -30.85 1.68 -1.85
N THR A 447 -30.60 1.53 -0.54
CA THR A 447 -31.47 0.76 0.35
C THR A 447 -31.40 1.27 1.78
N TYR A 448 -32.24 0.69 2.65
CA TYR A 448 -32.23 0.90 4.08
C TYR A 448 -31.72 -0.35 4.80
N ILE A 449 -30.90 -0.17 5.83
CA ILE A 449 -30.42 -1.25 6.69
C ILE A 449 -30.70 -0.94 8.16
N LYS A 450 -31.05 -1.96 8.94
CA LYS A 450 -31.20 -1.90 10.38
C LYS A 450 -30.26 -2.93 11.03
N ILE A 451 -29.53 -2.50 12.05
CA ILE A 451 -28.68 -3.38 12.86
C ILE A 451 -29.20 -3.39 14.29
N GLU A 452 -29.34 -4.58 14.85
CA GLU A 452 -29.71 -4.79 16.26
C GLU A 452 -28.65 -5.66 16.92
N LYS A 453 -28.22 -5.30 18.13
CA LYS A 453 -27.27 -6.12 18.88
C LYS A 453 -27.94 -7.45 19.22
N ALA A 454 -27.35 -8.55 18.77
CA ALA A 454 -27.84 -9.87 19.12
C ALA A 454 -27.50 -10.17 20.58
N ILE A 455 -28.52 -10.50 21.37
CA ILE A 455 -28.39 -10.97 22.74
C ILE A 455 -27.70 -12.35 22.76
#